data_AF-A0A1B6D5F4-F1
#
_entry.id   AF-A0A1B6D5F4-F1
#
_cell.length_a   1.000
_cell.length_b   1.000
_cell.length_c   1.000
_cell.angle_alpha   90.00
_cell.angle_beta   90.00
_cell.angle_gamma   90.00
#
_symmetry.space_group_name_H-M   'P 1'
#
loop_
_entity.id
_entity.type
_entity.pdbx_description
1 polymer ?
#
loop_
_entity_poly.entity_id
_entity_poly.type
_entity_poly.pdbx_seq_one_letter_code
_entity_poly.pdbx_strand_id
1 'polypeptide(L)'
;MPLENLKEPESLLNQCFKFVARHLFTICYIDPINNCYQLRDGITLPKEICEKLIQVFQQNGGVLDDKFVTIFSSPETSLRRVKLRNSSITDKGLAILLRHRLEELDISKCKNITDDSLSEINKNGDRMISLTIGYGTILFPNIISCGNYIMQDPSARRYYAMNTPNLKRLAIRCLNEQKNKIYFPLLLRSVLKLTHLDLSGCSELGDLSYLTELPHLVSLILYNVDNIMETLKAICELRGLKHLDISQSSEKLRTFHQENQILAKIISSLPNLESLDISGTNLAGRGVAESNVGLNRTGLSDIPGLSARVDRPLEFLGLYGTLHGACRRHDIPAKLIAGDANEVQILTAAAAYIERADLLQRVLNDLYHLFRYETCQNQCRALSVVLDAMERHLSEKHIQISGSATLFYIVKNTDKTSLGGRIKRTIITTLLNGMNAHKEDDTMMRNGCLTLCQFEIPHDVLFEYERLVLMLLHVVSEMEQEGFVQRIGIYLLNSLACQVEGSQKQLLGDLGAIQRMLSLFQVCLQ
;
A
#
# COMPACT_ATOMS: atom_id res chain seq x y z
N MET A 1 -0.22 -6.64 -11.35
CA MET A 1 -0.74 -7.28 -12.60
C MET A 1 0.01 -8.59 -12.78
N PRO A 2 -0.59 -9.72 -13.21
CA PRO A 2 0.18 -10.95 -13.41
C PRO A 2 1.31 -10.70 -14.43
N LEU A 3 2.57 -11.00 -14.08
CA LEU A 3 3.73 -10.82 -14.96
C LEU A 3 3.62 -11.59 -16.28
N GLU A 4 2.80 -12.64 -16.33
CA GLU A 4 2.48 -13.38 -17.55
C GLU A 4 1.88 -12.47 -18.63
N ASN A 5 1.09 -11.47 -18.26
CA ASN A 5 0.50 -10.48 -19.19
C ASN A 5 1.52 -9.45 -19.72
N LEU A 6 2.74 -9.43 -19.18
CA LEU A 6 3.81 -8.53 -19.62
C LEU A 6 4.70 -9.14 -20.72
N LYS A 7 4.46 -10.40 -21.12
CA LYS A 7 5.14 -11.04 -22.26
C LYS A 7 4.58 -10.62 -23.63
N GLU A 8 3.34 -10.15 -23.69
CA GLU A 8 2.67 -9.72 -24.93
C GLU A 8 3.06 -8.27 -25.32
N PRO A 9 2.77 -7.76 -26.53
CA PRO A 9 2.96 -6.35 -26.93
C PRO A 9 1.87 -5.42 -26.38
N GLU A 10 2.22 -4.23 -25.85
CA GLU A 10 1.27 -3.38 -25.08
C GLU A 10 0.07 -2.98 -25.94
N SER A 11 -1.15 -3.20 -25.43
CA SER A 11 -2.38 -2.82 -26.15
C SER A 11 -2.37 -1.34 -26.52
N LEU A 12 -2.82 -1.01 -27.73
CA LEU A 12 -2.98 0.36 -28.19
C LEU A 12 -3.70 1.24 -27.16
N LEU A 13 -4.76 0.72 -26.53
CA LEU A 13 -5.52 1.42 -25.49
C LEU A 13 -4.63 1.92 -24.33
N ASN A 14 -3.79 1.05 -23.75
CA ASN A 14 -2.86 1.44 -22.68
C ASN A 14 -1.82 2.46 -23.15
N GLN A 15 -1.34 2.34 -24.39
CA GLN A 15 -0.42 3.33 -24.97
C GLN A 15 -1.09 4.70 -25.10
N CYS A 16 -2.34 4.74 -25.57
CA CYS A 16 -3.15 5.96 -25.62
C CYS A 16 -3.33 6.59 -24.24
N PHE A 17 -3.63 5.80 -23.19
CA PHE A 17 -3.74 6.32 -21.83
C PHE A 17 -2.43 6.96 -21.34
N LYS A 18 -1.28 6.31 -21.58
CA LYS A 18 0.02 6.88 -21.22
C LYS A 18 0.31 8.18 -21.97
N PHE A 19 -0.04 8.24 -23.25
CA PHE A 19 0.10 9.44 -24.06
C PHE A 19 -0.76 10.59 -23.54
N VAL A 20 -2.05 10.33 -23.28
CA VAL A 20 -2.99 11.32 -22.75
C VAL A 20 -2.58 11.78 -21.35
N ALA A 21 -2.14 10.88 -20.48
CA ALA A 21 -1.66 11.23 -19.14
C ALA A 21 -0.46 12.19 -19.16
N ARG A 22 0.42 12.08 -20.17
CA ARG A 22 1.56 12.99 -20.37
C ARG A 22 1.19 14.28 -21.10
N HIS A 23 0.07 14.27 -21.84
CA HIS A 23 -0.37 15.37 -22.69
C HIS A 23 -1.86 15.66 -22.48
N LEU A 24 -2.25 16.03 -21.26
CA LEU A 24 -3.66 16.25 -20.91
C LEU A 24 -4.37 17.24 -21.85
N PHE A 25 -3.64 18.23 -22.39
CA PHE A 25 -4.15 19.22 -23.34
C PHE A 25 -4.77 18.64 -24.62
N THR A 26 -4.53 17.35 -24.90
CA THR A 26 -5.18 16.59 -25.98
C THR A 26 -6.68 16.43 -25.75
N ILE A 27 -7.11 16.31 -24.50
CA ILE A 27 -8.52 16.09 -24.13
C ILE A 27 -9.12 17.26 -23.32
N CYS A 28 -8.29 18.10 -22.71
CA CYS A 28 -8.74 19.26 -21.95
C CYS A 28 -8.05 20.55 -22.38
N TYR A 29 -8.56 21.68 -21.90
CA TYR A 29 -7.85 22.97 -21.92
C TYR A 29 -7.81 23.53 -20.50
N ILE A 30 -6.92 24.50 -20.26
CA ILE A 30 -6.86 25.20 -18.97
C ILE A 30 -7.79 26.41 -19.08
N ASP A 31 -8.77 26.49 -18.18
CA ASP A 31 -9.61 27.66 -18.03
C ASP A 31 -8.75 28.85 -17.55
N PRO A 32 -8.66 29.95 -18.33
CA PRO A 32 -7.83 31.10 -18.00
C PRO A 32 -8.28 31.83 -16.72
N ILE A 33 -9.54 31.67 -16.28
CA ILE A 33 -10.07 32.34 -15.09
C ILE A 33 -9.72 31.55 -13.83
N ASN A 34 -10.02 30.24 -13.84
CA ASN A 34 -9.93 29.40 -12.65
C ASN A 34 -8.63 28.59 -12.57
N ASN A 35 -7.81 28.61 -13.63
CA ASN A 35 -6.58 27.81 -13.76
C ASN A 35 -6.82 26.31 -13.48
N CYS A 36 -7.96 25.82 -13.95
CA CYS A 36 -8.46 24.46 -13.78
C CYS A 36 -8.64 23.78 -15.16
N TYR A 37 -8.57 22.45 -15.21
CA TYR A 37 -8.74 21.72 -16.46
C TYR A 37 -10.23 21.57 -16.81
N GLN A 38 -10.58 21.87 -18.06
CA GLN A 38 -11.94 21.71 -18.57
C GLN A 38 -12.01 20.72 -19.72
N LEU A 39 -13.09 19.92 -19.69
CA LEU A 39 -13.54 19.03 -20.76
C LEU A 39 -13.49 19.75 -22.11
N ARG A 40 -12.74 19.32 -23.14
CA ARG A 40 -13.00 19.85 -24.49
C ARG A 40 -14.38 19.43 -24.96
N ASP A 41 -15.08 20.34 -25.63
CA ASP A 41 -16.42 20.08 -26.17
C ASP A 41 -16.40 18.88 -27.14
N GLY A 42 -17.44 18.05 -27.04
CA GLY A 42 -17.60 16.85 -27.88
C GLY A 42 -16.80 15.63 -27.43
N ILE A 43 -16.04 15.72 -26.32
CA ILE A 43 -15.37 14.55 -25.73
C ILE A 43 -16.25 13.99 -24.61
N THR A 44 -16.59 12.71 -24.72
CA THR A 44 -17.25 11.93 -23.67
C THR A 44 -16.28 10.92 -23.10
N LEU A 45 -16.18 10.84 -21.78
CA LEU A 45 -15.32 9.89 -21.08
C LEU A 45 -16.18 8.93 -20.24
N PRO A 46 -16.47 7.72 -20.77
CA PRO A 46 -17.13 6.67 -20.01
C PRO A 46 -16.33 6.26 -18.77
N LYS A 47 -17.00 5.59 -17.83
CA LYS A 47 -16.41 5.19 -16.55
C LYS A 47 -15.11 4.41 -16.67
N GLU A 48 -15.01 3.50 -17.65
CA GLU A 48 -13.80 2.70 -17.87
C GLU A 48 -12.61 3.59 -18.23
N ILE A 49 -12.86 4.68 -18.95
CA ILE A 49 -11.82 5.63 -19.37
C ILE A 49 -11.45 6.56 -18.21
N CYS A 50 -12.43 7.11 -17.50
CA CYS A 50 -12.16 7.98 -16.35
C CYS A 50 -11.37 7.27 -15.25
N GLU A 51 -11.83 6.08 -14.82
CA GLU A 51 -11.17 5.29 -13.77
C GLU A 51 -9.74 4.89 -14.18
N LYS A 52 -9.55 4.52 -15.45
CA LYS A 52 -8.23 4.14 -15.97
C LYS A 52 -7.30 5.35 -16.13
N LEU A 53 -7.83 6.51 -16.51
CA LEU A 53 -7.06 7.74 -16.63
C LEU A 53 -6.50 8.17 -15.28
N ILE A 54 -7.31 8.16 -14.22
CA ILE A 54 -6.86 8.46 -12.85
C ILE A 54 -5.69 7.54 -12.46
N GLN A 55 -5.87 6.22 -12.68
CA GLN A 55 -4.83 5.23 -12.38
C GLN A 55 -3.53 5.49 -13.16
N VAL A 56 -3.62 5.64 -14.48
CA VAL A 56 -2.44 5.80 -15.35
C VAL A 56 -1.75 7.14 -15.10
N PHE A 57 -2.51 8.20 -14.80
CA PHE A 57 -1.96 9.51 -14.47
C PHE A 57 -1.09 9.44 -13.21
N GLN A 58 -1.56 8.82 -12.13
CA GLN A 58 -0.76 8.58 -10.93
C GLN A 58 0.48 7.72 -11.21
N GLN A 59 0.34 6.64 -11.97
CA GLN A 59 1.45 5.73 -12.28
C GLN A 59 2.57 6.38 -13.09
N ASN A 60 2.24 7.40 -13.89
CA ASN A 60 3.22 8.20 -14.64
C ASN A 60 3.77 9.40 -13.84
N GLY A 61 3.59 9.40 -12.51
CA GLY A 61 4.10 10.47 -11.64
C GLY A 61 3.24 11.73 -11.61
N GLY A 62 2.04 11.71 -12.20
CA GLY A 62 1.09 12.80 -12.12
C GLY A 62 0.52 12.97 -10.71
N VAL A 63 0.45 14.21 -10.25
CA VAL A 63 -0.13 14.55 -8.94
C VAL A 63 -1.64 14.76 -9.11
N LEU A 64 -2.45 13.94 -8.45
CA LEU A 64 -3.89 14.18 -8.38
C LEU A 64 -4.15 15.36 -7.46
N ASP A 65 -4.48 16.51 -8.02
CA ASP A 65 -4.86 17.73 -7.33
C ASP A 65 -6.27 18.20 -7.75
N ASP A 66 -6.74 19.29 -7.13
CA ASP A 66 -8.05 19.87 -7.45
C ASP A 66 -8.14 20.29 -8.92
N LYS A 67 -7.04 20.74 -9.52
CA LYS A 67 -7.01 21.14 -10.95
C LYS A 67 -7.28 19.93 -11.83
N PHE A 68 -6.62 18.80 -11.59
CA PHE A 68 -6.80 17.58 -12.37
C PHE A 68 -8.25 17.06 -12.28
N VAL A 69 -8.81 16.98 -11.07
CA VAL A 69 -10.14 16.37 -10.89
C VAL A 69 -11.28 17.20 -11.48
N THR A 70 -11.05 18.49 -11.77
CA THR A 70 -12.05 19.34 -12.43
C THR A 70 -12.42 18.86 -13.83
N ILE A 71 -11.58 18.06 -14.50
CA ILE A 71 -11.90 17.36 -15.77
C ILE A 71 -13.20 16.54 -15.62
N PHE A 72 -13.40 15.95 -14.45
CA PHE A 72 -14.56 15.12 -14.13
C PHE A 72 -15.76 15.93 -13.62
N SER A 73 -15.75 17.26 -13.71
CA SER A 73 -16.93 18.07 -13.38
C SER A 73 -17.98 18.04 -14.50
N SER A 74 -17.58 17.66 -15.71
CA SER A 74 -18.47 17.61 -16.87
C SER A 74 -19.50 16.47 -16.75
N PRO A 75 -20.78 16.69 -17.15
CA PRO A 75 -21.79 15.64 -17.20
C PRO A 75 -21.41 14.50 -18.17
N GLU A 76 -20.48 14.74 -19.09
CA GLU A 76 -19.97 13.75 -20.04
C GLU A 76 -18.93 12.79 -19.44
N THR A 77 -18.71 12.87 -18.13
CA THR A 77 -17.83 11.98 -17.38
C THR A 77 -18.63 11.16 -16.38
N SER A 78 -18.17 9.95 -16.10
CA SER A 78 -18.79 9.09 -15.09
C SER A 78 -17.72 8.38 -14.27
N LEU A 79 -17.86 8.38 -12.94
CA LEU A 79 -16.98 7.67 -12.03
C LEU A 79 -17.78 6.78 -11.09
N ARG A 80 -17.30 5.57 -10.81
CA ARG A 80 -17.87 4.71 -9.76
C ARG A 80 -16.83 4.31 -8.73
N ARG A 81 -15.60 4.06 -9.16
CA ARG A 81 -14.51 3.61 -8.30
C ARG A 81 -13.34 4.57 -8.43
N VAL A 82 -13.00 5.21 -7.33
CA VAL A 82 -11.94 6.22 -7.31
C VAL A 82 -10.93 5.90 -6.23
N LYS A 83 -9.65 5.83 -6.60
CA LYS A 83 -8.53 5.67 -5.68
C LYS A 83 -7.67 6.92 -5.78
N LEU A 84 -7.58 7.67 -4.70
CA LEU A 84 -6.86 8.95 -4.60
C LEU A 84 -5.63 8.82 -3.70
N ARG A 85 -5.03 7.63 -3.63
CA ARG A 85 -3.90 7.38 -2.71
C ARG A 85 -2.79 8.40 -2.91
N ASN A 86 -2.30 8.99 -1.81
CA ASN A 86 -1.22 9.99 -1.85
C ASN A 86 -1.52 11.20 -2.77
N SER A 87 -2.79 11.61 -2.84
CA SER A 87 -3.25 12.77 -3.59
C SER A 87 -3.18 14.05 -2.74
N SER A 88 -2.96 15.19 -3.40
CA SER A 88 -3.00 16.53 -2.80
C SER A 88 -4.38 17.19 -2.89
N ILE A 89 -5.41 16.43 -3.26
CA ILE A 89 -6.80 16.89 -3.37
C ILE A 89 -7.31 17.44 -2.04
N THR A 90 -8.09 18.52 -2.11
CA THR A 90 -8.77 19.12 -0.96
C THR A 90 -10.23 18.67 -0.89
N ASP A 91 -10.94 19.10 0.16
CA ASP A 91 -12.39 18.88 0.28
C ASP A 91 -13.17 19.36 -0.95
N LYS A 92 -12.71 20.42 -1.63
CA LYS A 92 -13.34 20.94 -2.86
C LYS A 92 -13.22 19.97 -4.03
N GLY A 93 -12.01 19.44 -4.26
CA GLY A 93 -11.78 18.45 -5.30
C GLY A 93 -12.52 17.15 -5.01
N LEU A 94 -12.56 16.70 -3.75
CA LEU A 94 -13.29 15.50 -3.38
C LEU A 94 -14.81 15.68 -3.60
N ALA A 95 -15.37 16.86 -3.31
CA ALA A 95 -16.77 17.15 -3.57
C ALA A 95 -17.14 17.02 -5.07
N ILE A 96 -16.24 17.39 -5.99
CA ILE A 96 -16.46 17.18 -7.44
C ILE A 96 -16.62 15.69 -7.74
N LEU A 97 -15.74 14.86 -7.21
CA LEU A 97 -15.76 13.41 -7.45
C LEU A 97 -16.97 12.73 -6.80
N LEU A 98 -17.38 13.18 -5.60
CA LEU A 98 -18.52 12.61 -4.88
C LEU A 98 -19.86 12.84 -5.60
N ARG A 99 -19.99 13.89 -6.42
CA ARG A 99 -21.20 14.13 -7.25
C ARG A 99 -21.52 12.99 -8.21
N HIS A 100 -20.53 12.16 -8.54
CA HIS A 100 -20.73 10.94 -9.35
C HIS A 100 -21.42 9.80 -8.60
N ARG A 101 -21.67 9.93 -7.29
CA ARG A 101 -22.28 8.92 -6.41
C ARG A 101 -21.50 7.61 -6.47
N LEU A 102 -20.28 7.68 -5.98
CA LEU A 102 -19.28 6.61 -6.03
C LEU A 102 -19.75 5.35 -5.28
N GLU A 103 -19.31 4.20 -5.80
CA GLU A 103 -19.44 2.89 -5.19
C GLU A 103 -18.21 2.54 -4.34
N GLU A 104 -17.01 2.96 -4.78
CA GLU A 104 -15.76 2.74 -4.05
C GLU A 104 -14.92 4.01 -4.00
N LEU A 105 -14.46 4.36 -2.81
CA LEU A 105 -13.58 5.49 -2.57
C LEU A 105 -12.41 5.07 -1.66
N ASP A 106 -11.18 5.33 -2.11
CA ASP A 106 -9.97 5.20 -1.31
C ASP A 106 -9.25 6.55 -1.24
N ILE A 107 -9.25 7.15 -0.04
CA ILE A 107 -8.61 8.44 0.26
C ILE A 107 -7.42 8.27 1.20
N SER A 108 -6.66 7.18 1.06
CA SER A 108 -5.47 6.96 1.89
C SER A 108 -4.37 7.96 1.62
N LYS A 109 -3.72 8.49 2.67
CA LYS A 109 -2.60 9.46 2.55
C LYS A 109 -3.01 10.78 1.87
N CYS A 110 -4.28 11.19 1.96
CA CYS A 110 -4.76 12.48 1.49
C CYS A 110 -4.75 13.51 2.62
N LYS A 111 -3.67 14.28 2.73
CA LYS A 111 -3.41 15.20 3.86
C LYS A 111 -4.25 16.48 3.86
N ASN A 112 -4.81 16.84 2.71
CA ASN A 112 -5.55 18.08 2.54
C ASN A 112 -7.09 17.90 2.62
N ILE A 113 -7.54 16.68 2.94
CA ILE A 113 -8.95 16.37 3.17
C ILE A 113 -9.22 16.48 4.68
N THR A 114 -10.29 17.19 5.01
CA THR A 114 -10.73 17.47 6.38
C THR A 114 -12.13 16.90 6.66
N ASP A 115 -12.67 17.19 7.85
CA ASP A 115 -13.98 16.74 8.29
C ASP A 115 -15.14 17.40 7.52
N ASP A 116 -14.87 18.49 6.80
CA ASP A 116 -15.81 19.12 5.85
C ASP A 116 -16.32 18.12 4.79
N SER A 117 -15.45 17.20 4.35
CA SER A 117 -15.79 16.18 3.35
C SER A 117 -16.79 15.14 3.85
N LEU A 118 -16.96 14.95 5.16
CA LEU A 118 -17.93 13.99 5.70
C LEU A 118 -19.36 14.35 5.29
N SER A 119 -19.67 15.65 5.25
CA SER A 119 -20.98 16.14 4.85
C SER A 119 -21.29 15.80 3.38
N GLU A 120 -20.30 15.91 2.50
CA GLU A 120 -20.42 15.57 1.08
C GLU A 120 -20.52 14.05 0.85
N ILE A 121 -19.78 13.26 1.64
CA ILE A 121 -19.92 11.79 1.62
C ILE A 121 -21.34 11.40 2.06
N ASN A 122 -21.86 12.01 3.12
CA ASN A 122 -23.20 11.72 3.61
C ASN A 122 -24.32 12.12 2.64
N LYS A 123 -24.10 13.17 1.82
CA LYS A 123 -25.04 13.61 0.77
C LYS A 123 -25.06 12.66 -0.43
N ASN A 124 -23.91 12.14 -0.84
CA ASN A 124 -23.74 11.38 -2.09
C ASN A 124 -23.45 9.88 -1.90
N GLY A 125 -23.38 9.41 -0.65
CA GLY A 125 -22.90 8.08 -0.27
C GLY A 125 -23.94 6.96 -0.33
N ASP A 126 -25.10 7.19 -0.94
CA ASP A 126 -26.20 6.23 -0.97
C ASP A 126 -25.85 4.95 -1.77
N ARG A 127 -24.94 5.06 -2.74
CA ARG A 127 -24.39 3.94 -3.53
C ARG A 127 -23.07 3.40 -3.01
N MET A 128 -22.51 4.00 -1.97
CA MET A 128 -21.19 3.64 -1.44
C MET A 128 -21.22 2.20 -0.92
N ILE A 129 -20.31 1.37 -1.43
CA ILE A 129 -20.11 -0.03 -1.06
C ILE A 129 -18.80 -0.20 -0.28
N SER A 130 -17.76 0.55 -0.66
CA SER A 130 -16.43 0.47 -0.06
C SER A 130 -15.85 1.86 0.21
N LEU A 131 -15.47 2.11 1.46
CA LEU A 131 -14.79 3.34 1.86
C LEU A 131 -13.50 3.02 2.61
N THR A 132 -12.39 3.56 2.13
CA THR A 132 -11.07 3.45 2.76
C THR A 132 -10.56 4.83 3.13
N ILE A 133 -10.34 5.02 4.42
CA ILE A 133 -9.77 6.22 5.04
C ILE A 133 -8.44 5.80 5.65
N GLY A 134 -7.35 6.18 4.99
CA GLY A 134 -6.00 5.79 5.41
C GLY A 134 -5.32 6.82 6.29
N TYR A 135 -4.10 6.50 6.70
CA TYR A 135 -3.22 7.41 7.45
C TYR A 135 -3.15 8.81 6.81
N GLY A 136 -3.18 9.84 7.65
CA GLY A 136 -3.00 11.23 7.24
C GLY A 136 -4.26 11.94 6.71
N THR A 137 -5.42 11.29 6.72
CA THR A 137 -6.69 11.91 6.33
C THR A 137 -7.59 12.12 7.54
N ILE A 138 -7.98 13.36 7.78
CA ILE A 138 -8.81 13.74 8.93
C ILE A 138 -10.24 13.90 8.43
N LEU A 139 -10.95 12.80 8.20
CA LEU A 139 -12.35 12.89 7.73
C LEU A 139 -13.32 13.22 8.87
N PHE A 140 -12.85 13.22 10.11
CA PHE A 140 -13.71 13.23 11.28
C PHE A 140 -13.25 14.25 12.31
N PRO A 141 -14.17 14.96 12.97
CA PRO A 141 -13.78 16.01 13.91
C PRO A 141 -12.99 15.43 15.09
N ASN A 142 -11.91 16.12 15.48
CA ASN A 142 -11.02 15.71 16.58
C ASN A 142 -11.59 15.97 17.99
N ILE A 143 -12.67 16.75 18.10
CA ILE A 143 -13.29 17.11 19.37
C ILE A 143 -14.79 16.82 19.31
N ILE A 144 -15.22 15.83 20.09
CA ILE A 144 -16.62 15.65 20.44
C ILE A 144 -16.90 16.59 21.62
N SER A 145 -17.24 17.85 21.35
CA SER A 145 -17.33 18.90 22.37
C SER A 145 -18.38 18.64 23.47
N CYS A 146 -19.28 17.66 23.29
CA CYS A 146 -20.35 17.36 24.25
C CYS A 146 -20.71 15.86 24.28
N GLY A 147 -19.81 14.98 24.73
CA GLY A 147 -19.97 13.51 24.67
C GLY A 147 -21.31 12.95 25.17
N ASN A 148 -21.85 13.46 26.28
CA ASN A 148 -23.14 12.99 26.82
C ASN A 148 -24.36 13.64 26.14
N TYR A 149 -24.23 14.89 25.66
CA TYR A 149 -25.33 15.61 25.01
C TYR A 149 -25.56 15.12 23.57
N ILE A 150 -24.50 14.74 22.84
CA ILE A 150 -24.62 14.18 21.49
C ILE A 150 -25.32 12.82 21.50
N MET A 151 -25.11 12.01 22.54
CA MET A 151 -25.89 10.80 22.78
C MET A 151 -27.35 11.08 23.14
N GLN A 152 -27.81 12.32 23.28
CA GLN A 152 -29.21 12.67 23.59
C GLN A 152 -29.85 13.54 22.50
N ASP A 153 -29.09 14.38 21.80
CA ASP A 153 -29.55 15.23 20.70
C ASP A 153 -29.35 14.56 19.32
N PRO A 154 -30.41 14.13 18.63
CA PRO A 154 -30.34 13.56 17.29
C PRO A 154 -29.74 14.49 16.24
N SER A 155 -29.80 15.81 16.44
CA SER A 155 -29.32 16.83 15.49
C SER A 155 -27.80 16.89 15.50
N ALA A 156 -27.19 16.93 16.70
CA ALA A 156 -25.75 16.90 16.87
C ALA A 156 -25.11 15.58 16.36
N ARG A 157 -25.83 14.45 16.45
CA ARG A 157 -25.35 13.15 15.92
C ARG A 157 -25.15 13.13 14.41
N ARG A 158 -25.92 13.92 13.65
CA ARG A 158 -25.83 13.93 12.18
C ARG A 158 -24.46 14.39 11.68
N TYR A 159 -23.73 15.16 12.48
CA TYR A 159 -22.40 15.65 12.15
C TYR A 159 -21.31 14.58 12.30
N TYR A 160 -21.58 13.47 13.01
CA TYR A 160 -20.61 12.41 13.28
C TYR A 160 -21.00 11.05 12.69
N ALA A 161 -22.29 10.85 12.38
CA ALA A 161 -22.78 9.60 11.81
C ALA A 161 -22.43 9.49 10.31
N MET A 162 -22.04 8.29 9.88
CA MET A 162 -21.83 8.00 8.46
C MET A 162 -23.13 7.55 7.81
N ASN A 163 -23.64 8.32 6.85
CA ASN A 163 -24.86 8.02 6.11
C ASN A 163 -24.57 7.28 4.80
N THR A 164 -24.09 6.04 4.91
CA THR A 164 -23.76 5.16 3.79
C THR A 164 -24.47 3.81 3.98
N PRO A 165 -25.81 3.74 3.78
CA PRO A 165 -26.64 2.60 4.18
C PRO A 165 -26.33 1.29 3.43
N ASN A 166 -25.60 1.38 2.31
CA ASN A 166 -25.20 0.23 1.50
C ASN A 166 -23.72 -0.16 1.70
N LEU A 167 -23.03 0.49 2.65
CA LEU A 167 -21.63 0.23 2.90
C LEU A 167 -21.42 -1.20 3.39
N LYS A 168 -20.55 -1.93 2.69
CA LYS A 168 -20.18 -3.32 3.02
C LYS A 168 -18.75 -3.44 3.49
N ARG A 169 -17.88 -2.53 3.08
CA ARG A 169 -16.45 -2.50 3.43
C ARG A 169 -16.08 -1.12 3.94
N LEU A 170 -15.52 -1.08 5.14
CA LEU A 170 -15.03 0.14 5.77
C LEU A 170 -13.63 -0.12 6.30
N ALA A 171 -12.67 0.70 5.88
CA ALA A 171 -11.34 0.73 6.45
C ALA A 171 -11.06 2.13 6.99
N ILE A 172 -10.71 2.20 8.26
CA ILE A 172 -10.29 3.42 8.97
C ILE A 172 -8.95 3.06 9.60
N ARG A 173 -7.87 3.69 9.14
CA ARG A 173 -6.51 3.32 9.54
C ARG A 173 -5.79 4.46 10.24
N CYS A 174 -5.07 4.13 11.31
CA CYS A 174 -4.20 5.05 12.04
C CYS A 174 -4.91 6.30 12.60
N LEU A 175 -6.16 6.14 13.04
CA LEU A 175 -6.91 7.21 13.70
C LEU A 175 -6.55 7.27 15.20
N ASN A 176 -5.54 8.08 15.54
CA ASN A 176 -4.91 8.10 16.88
C ASN A 176 -5.20 9.35 17.73
N GLU A 177 -5.78 10.39 17.13
CA GLU A 177 -6.00 11.68 17.79
C GLU A 177 -7.34 11.74 18.56
N GLN A 178 -8.15 10.68 18.49
CA GLN A 178 -9.49 10.65 19.05
C GLN A 178 -9.48 10.24 20.52
N LYS A 179 -9.75 11.19 21.41
CA LYS A 179 -9.73 10.97 22.87
C LYS A 179 -11.02 10.36 23.44
N ASN A 180 -11.98 9.95 22.60
CA ASN A 180 -13.30 9.55 23.08
C ASN A 180 -13.79 8.21 22.50
N LYS A 181 -13.95 7.23 23.40
CA LYS A 181 -14.38 5.86 23.11
C LYS A 181 -15.78 5.73 22.48
N ILE A 182 -16.62 6.77 22.55
CA ILE A 182 -17.96 6.75 21.92
C ILE A 182 -17.93 6.97 20.40
N TYR A 183 -16.76 7.33 19.86
CA TYR A 183 -16.58 7.74 18.47
C TYR A 183 -16.94 6.62 17.47
N PHE A 184 -16.32 5.45 17.58
CA PHE A 184 -16.61 4.30 16.72
C PHE A 184 -18.04 3.75 16.88
N PRO A 185 -18.59 3.64 18.11
CA PRO A 185 -20.01 3.34 18.30
C PRO A 185 -20.95 4.27 17.53
N LEU A 186 -20.69 5.58 17.56
CA LEU A 186 -21.47 6.58 16.82
C LEU A 186 -21.38 6.38 15.30
N LEU A 187 -20.16 6.19 14.82
CA LEU A 187 -19.86 6.09 13.40
C LEU A 187 -20.50 4.84 12.77
N LEU A 188 -20.42 3.70 13.46
CA LEU A 188 -20.80 2.40 12.92
C LEU A 188 -22.29 2.09 13.05
N ARG A 189 -23.03 2.85 13.85
CA ARG A 189 -24.45 2.61 14.15
C ARG A 189 -25.36 2.55 12.92
N SER A 190 -25.05 3.29 11.87
CA SER A 190 -25.87 3.42 10.66
C SER A 190 -25.44 2.49 9.51
N VAL A 191 -24.32 1.77 9.64
CA VAL A 191 -23.75 0.91 8.59
C VAL A 191 -24.00 -0.58 8.85
N LEU A 192 -25.27 -0.95 9.07
CA LEU A 192 -25.67 -2.31 9.47
C LEU A 192 -25.41 -3.39 8.41
N LYS A 193 -25.14 -3.01 7.16
CA LYS A 193 -24.77 -3.94 6.07
C LYS A 193 -23.28 -4.23 6.00
N LEU A 194 -22.50 -3.73 6.96
CA LEU A 194 -21.06 -3.91 6.98
C LEU A 194 -20.69 -5.39 7.11
N THR A 195 -19.77 -5.81 6.25
CA THR A 195 -19.26 -7.19 6.19
C THR A 195 -17.77 -7.24 6.48
N HIS A 196 -17.03 -6.18 6.15
CA HIS A 196 -15.59 -6.08 6.39
C HIS A 196 -15.29 -4.77 7.09
N LEU A 197 -14.62 -4.85 8.23
CA LEU A 197 -14.18 -3.71 9.01
C LEU A 197 -12.67 -3.82 9.26
N ASP A 198 -11.94 -2.78 8.89
CA ASP A 198 -10.52 -2.63 9.14
C ASP A 198 -10.29 -1.38 10.00
N LEU A 199 -9.80 -1.58 11.22
CA LEU A 199 -9.47 -0.55 12.20
C LEU A 199 -7.96 -0.50 12.48
N SER A 200 -7.15 -0.89 11.49
CA SER A 200 -5.71 -1.03 11.66
C SER A 200 -5.05 0.22 12.24
N GLY A 201 -4.31 0.06 13.33
CA GLY A 201 -3.55 1.12 13.96
C GLY A 201 -4.38 2.22 14.61
N CYS A 202 -5.69 2.03 14.81
CA CYS A 202 -6.53 2.93 15.60
C CYS A 202 -6.35 2.70 17.10
N SER A 203 -6.51 3.75 17.90
CA SER A 203 -6.52 3.70 19.36
C SER A 203 -7.91 4.05 19.93
N GLU A 204 -8.09 3.88 21.24
CA GLU A 204 -9.31 4.27 21.98
C GLU A 204 -10.62 3.65 21.43
N LEU A 205 -10.55 2.42 20.93
CA LEU A 205 -11.70 1.72 20.33
C LEU A 205 -12.80 1.32 21.32
N GLY A 206 -12.59 1.51 22.63
CA GLY A 206 -13.48 1.00 23.67
C GLY A 206 -13.39 -0.53 23.81
N ASP A 207 -14.47 -1.16 24.28
CA ASP A 207 -14.53 -2.61 24.51
C ASP A 207 -14.94 -3.44 23.29
N LEU A 208 -15.17 -2.78 22.14
CA LEU A 208 -15.69 -3.35 20.88
C LEU A 208 -17.08 -4.00 20.97
N SER A 209 -17.81 -3.86 22.08
CA SER A 209 -19.13 -4.51 22.27
C SER A 209 -20.15 -4.10 21.21
N TYR A 210 -20.09 -2.85 20.74
CA TYR A 210 -20.92 -2.32 19.65
C TYR A 210 -20.75 -3.06 18.31
N LEU A 211 -19.64 -3.79 18.10
CA LEU A 211 -19.47 -4.59 16.88
C LEU A 211 -20.42 -5.80 16.85
N THR A 212 -20.92 -6.24 18.01
CA THR A 212 -21.92 -7.32 18.09
C THR A 212 -23.27 -6.92 17.50
N GLU A 213 -23.51 -5.61 17.33
CA GLU A 213 -24.70 -5.05 16.68
C GLU A 213 -24.60 -5.09 15.13
N LEU A 214 -23.46 -5.53 14.56
CA LEU A 214 -23.25 -5.65 13.12
C LEU A 214 -23.51 -7.10 12.65
N PRO A 215 -24.74 -7.45 12.23
CA PRO A 215 -25.16 -8.84 12.05
C PRO A 215 -24.48 -9.56 10.88
N HIS A 216 -23.87 -8.80 9.96
CA HIS A 216 -23.27 -9.31 8.74
C HIS A 216 -21.74 -9.25 8.76
N LEU A 217 -21.12 -8.93 9.90
CA LEU A 217 -19.67 -8.80 9.99
C LEU A 217 -18.98 -10.15 9.81
N VAL A 218 -18.16 -10.26 8.76
CA VAL A 218 -17.44 -11.47 8.34
C VAL A 218 -15.94 -11.32 8.54
N SER A 219 -15.40 -10.11 8.37
CA SER A 219 -13.98 -9.81 8.49
C SER A 219 -13.73 -8.64 9.44
N LEU A 220 -12.83 -8.84 10.40
CA LEU A 220 -12.39 -7.82 11.35
C LEU A 220 -10.86 -7.77 11.38
N ILE A 221 -10.30 -6.61 11.05
CA ILE A 221 -8.86 -6.36 11.05
C ILE A 221 -8.52 -5.34 12.14
N LEU A 222 -7.69 -5.75 13.09
CA LEU A 222 -7.20 -4.99 14.23
C LEU A 222 -5.66 -4.98 14.26
N TYR A 223 -5.02 -4.99 13.08
CA TYR A 223 -3.57 -4.92 12.96
C TYR A 223 -3.05 -3.67 13.69
N ASN A 224 -2.03 -3.81 14.56
CA ASN A 224 -1.47 -2.70 15.34
C ASN A 224 -2.44 -1.95 16.26
N VAL A 225 -3.56 -2.55 16.64
CA VAL A 225 -4.45 -2.00 17.66
C VAL A 225 -3.91 -2.39 19.04
N ASP A 226 -3.93 -1.44 19.98
CA ASP A 226 -3.53 -1.65 21.37
C ASP A 226 -4.66 -2.26 22.22
N ASN A 227 -4.34 -2.68 23.44
CA ASN A 227 -5.32 -3.19 24.41
C ASN A 227 -6.27 -4.30 23.90
N ILE A 228 -5.83 -5.10 22.92
CA ILE A 228 -6.61 -6.22 22.36
C ILE A 228 -7.16 -7.12 23.46
N MET A 229 -6.38 -7.34 24.53
CA MET A 229 -6.76 -8.12 25.70
C MET A 229 -8.11 -7.69 26.31
N GLU A 230 -8.37 -6.39 26.40
CA GLU A 230 -9.61 -5.83 26.96
C GLU A 230 -10.80 -6.07 26.01
N THR A 231 -10.54 -6.12 24.71
CA THR A 231 -11.55 -6.29 23.65
C THR A 231 -11.87 -7.75 23.33
N LEU A 232 -11.07 -8.71 23.82
CA LEU A 232 -11.19 -10.14 23.49
C LEU A 232 -12.58 -10.70 23.78
N LYS A 233 -13.27 -10.21 24.82
CA LYS A 233 -14.62 -10.64 25.16
C LYS A 233 -15.58 -10.36 24.00
N ALA A 234 -15.63 -9.12 23.51
CA ALA A 234 -16.49 -8.74 22.40
C ALA A 234 -16.10 -9.45 21.10
N ILE A 235 -14.80 -9.58 20.81
CA ILE A 235 -14.33 -10.33 19.63
C ILE A 235 -14.86 -11.77 19.66
N CYS A 236 -14.82 -12.44 20.81
CA CYS A 236 -15.32 -13.82 20.97
C CYS A 236 -16.85 -13.94 20.82
N GLU A 237 -17.60 -12.84 20.92
CA GLU A 237 -19.07 -12.84 20.73
C GLU A 237 -19.45 -12.77 19.23
N LEU A 238 -18.51 -12.41 18.34
CA LEU A 238 -18.70 -12.31 16.88
C LEU A 238 -18.72 -13.68 16.18
N ARG A 239 -19.69 -14.54 16.50
CA ARG A 239 -19.74 -15.95 16.02
C ARG A 239 -19.82 -16.12 14.50
N GLY A 240 -20.22 -15.08 13.76
CA GLY A 240 -20.28 -15.07 12.29
C GLY A 240 -18.93 -14.78 11.62
N LEU A 241 -17.90 -14.41 12.39
CA LEU A 241 -16.61 -13.98 11.87
C LEU A 241 -15.86 -15.14 11.19
N LYS A 242 -15.36 -14.87 9.98
CA LYS A 242 -14.53 -15.78 9.19
C LYS A 242 -13.06 -15.35 9.12
N HIS A 243 -12.81 -14.05 9.19
CA HIS A 243 -11.46 -13.50 9.11
C HIS A 243 -11.21 -12.60 10.32
N LEU A 244 -10.22 -12.97 11.12
CA LEU A 244 -9.75 -12.18 12.26
C LEU A 244 -8.27 -11.89 12.08
N ASP A 245 -7.90 -10.63 12.29
CA ASP A 245 -6.51 -10.21 12.34
C ASP A 245 -6.27 -9.38 13.59
N ILE A 246 -5.36 -9.85 14.44
CA ILE A 246 -4.88 -9.18 15.66
C ILE A 246 -3.35 -9.10 15.66
N SER A 247 -2.75 -9.09 14.46
CA SER A 247 -1.31 -9.05 14.25
C SER A 247 -0.69 -7.72 14.68
N GLN A 248 0.60 -7.76 15.01
CA GLN A 248 1.33 -6.64 15.60
C GLN A 248 2.68 -6.48 14.90
N SER A 249 3.07 -5.25 14.56
CA SER A 249 4.44 -4.93 14.15
C SER A 249 5.29 -4.40 15.31
N SER A 250 4.65 -3.81 16.32
CA SER A 250 5.32 -3.21 17.48
C SER A 250 5.73 -4.24 18.52
N GLU A 251 6.98 -4.16 18.99
CA GLU A 251 7.47 -5.01 20.08
C GLU A 251 6.77 -4.77 21.42
N LYS A 252 6.11 -3.62 21.59
CA LYS A 252 5.39 -3.29 22.83
C LYS A 252 4.05 -4.01 22.94
N LEU A 253 3.44 -4.34 21.80
CA LEU A 253 2.07 -4.85 21.72
C LEU A 253 2.01 -6.37 21.49
N ARG A 254 3.17 -7.03 21.33
CA ARG A 254 3.25 -8.45 20.93
C ARG A 254 3.01 -9.48 22.04
N THR A 255 2.98 -9.07 23.30
CA THR A 255 3.01 -10.00 24.45
C THR A 255 1.64 -10.17 25.09
N PHE A 256 1.18 -11.41 25.08
CA PHE A 256 -0.04 -11.89 25.73
C PHE A 256 0.34 -12.80 26.89
N HIS A 257 -0.30 -12.63 28.05
CA HIS A 257 -0.19 -13.56 29.17
C HIS A 257 -1.19 -14.71 28.97
N GLN A 258 -0.80 -15.96 29.22
CA GLN A 258 -1.65 -17.13 28.97
C GLN A 258 -2.00 -17.29 27.48
N GLU A 259 -1.01 -17.02 26.62
CA GLU A 259 -1.10 -16.98 25.17
C GLU A 259 -1.83 -18.18 24.56
N ASN A 260 -1.52 -19.41 25.02
CA ASN A 260 -2.15 -20.63 24.55
C ASN A 260 -3.64 -20.72 24.93
N GLN A 261 -4.01 -20.26 26.14
CA GLN A 261 -5.40 -20.26 26.60
C GLN A 261 -6.23 -19.22 25.85
N ILE A 262 -5.64 -18.05 25.59
CA ILE A 262 -6.28 -16.99 24.79
C ILE A 262 -6.52 -17.48 23.37
N LEU A 263 -5.50 -18.05 22.72
CA LEU A 263 -5.65 -18.56 21.35
C LEU A 263 -6.72 -19.67 21.29
N ALA A 264 -6.70 -20.61 22.23
CA ALA A 264 -7.74 -21.65 22.33
C ALA A 264 -9.15 -21.05 22.55
N LYS A 265 -9.27 -20.00 23.36
CA LYS A 265 -10.54 -19.29 23.59
C LYS A 265 -11.06 -18.62 22.32
N ILE A 266 -10.20 -17.94 21.55
CA ILE A 266 -10.56 -17.33 20.27
C ILE A 266 -11.09 -18.41 19.31
N ILE A 267 -10.34 -19.51 19.15
CA ILE A 267 -10.70 -20.59 18.23
C ILE A 267 -12.02 -21.27 18.62
N SER A 268 -12.23 -21.56 19.92
CA SER A 268 -13.46 -22.19 20.39
C SER A 268 -14.68 -21.26 20.34
N SER A 269 -14.46 -19.95 20.43
CA SER A 269 -15.55 -18.96 20.39
C SER A 269 -15.99 -18.61 18.96
N LEU A 270 -15.08 -18.76 17.97
CA LEU A 270 -15.29 -18.40 16.57
C LEU A 270 -15.35 -19.65 15.66
N PRO A 271 -16.50 -20.37 15.62
CA PRO A 271 -16.60 -21.67 14.94
C PRO A 271 -16.51 -21.59 13.41
N ASN A 272 -16.73 -20.41 12.83
CA ASN A 272 -16.70 -20.16 11.40
C ASN A 272 -15.36 -19.57 10.92
N LEU A 273 -14.37 -19.41 11.82
CA LEU A 273 -13.09 -18.80 11.47
C LEU A 273 -12.37 -19.61 10.40
N GLU A 274 -12.04 -18.98 9.28
CA GLU A 274 -11.31 -19.55 8.15
C GLU A 274 -9.90 -18.95 8.05
N SER A 275 -9.72 -17.71 8.50
CA SER A 275 -8.46 -16.98 8.46
C SER A 275 -8.15 -16.34 9.80
N LEU A 276 -6.94 -16.56 10.29
CA LEU A 276 -6.44 -15.92 11.50
C LEU A 276 -5.06 -15.32 11.25
N ASP A 277 -4.84 -14.07 11.63
CA ASP A 277 -3.51 -13.48 11.63
C ASP A 277 -3.10 -13.07 13.05
N ILE A 278 -2.03 -13.71 13.54
CA ILE A 278 -1.40 -13.45 14.83
C ILE A 278 0.07 -13.06 14.65
N SER A 279 0.45 -12.63 13.45
CA SER A 279 1.82 -12.26 13.10
C SER A 279 2.40 -11.25 14.08
N GLY A 280 3.68 -11.41 14.38
CA GLY A 280 4.41 -10.57 15.31
C GLY A 280 4.03 -10.71 16.79
N THR A 281 3.06 -11.56 17.16
CA THR A 281 2.67 -11.82 18.56
C THR A 281 3.35 -13.06 19.16
N ASN A 282 3.16 -13.31 20.46
CA ASN A 282 3.50 -14.57 21.12
C ASN A 282 2.33 -15.57 21.21
N LEU A 283 1.18 -15.31 20.58
CA LEU A 283 -0.04 -16.13 20.74
C LEU A 283 0.13 -17.60 20.35
N ALA A 284 1.11 -17.90 19.50
CA ALA A 284 1.44 -19.28 19.13
C ALA A 284 2.13 -20.09 20.25
N GLY A 285 2.44 -19.49 21.40
CA GLY A 285 3.07 -20.15 22.55
C GLY A 285 4.51 -20.59 22.29
N ARG A 286 5.09 -21.34 23.24
CA ARG A 286 6.44 -21.92 23.10
C ARG A 286 6.45 -23.31 22.44
N GLY A 287 5.29 -23.78 21.98
CA GLY A 287 5.12 -25.09 21.36
C GLY A 287 5.10 -26.24 22.35
N VAL A 288 5.56 -27.42 21.93
CA VAL A 288 5.59 -28.67 22.74
C VAL A 288 6.44 -28.59 24.01
N ALA A 289 7.24 -27.55 24.20
CA ALA A 289 7.96 -27.33 25.46
C ALA A 289 7.02 -27.07 26.66
N GLU A 290 5.75 -26.69 26.42
CA GLU A 290 4.74 -26.47 27.46
C GLU A 290 3.86 -27.70 27.73
N SER A 291 3.95 -28.76 26.92
CA SER A 291 3.16 -29.99 27.12
C SER A 291 3.79 -30.87 28.20
N ASN A 292 3.84 -30.39 29.44
CA ASN A 292 4.07 -31.19 30.63
C ASN A 292 3.40 -30.50 31.82
N VAL A 293 2.15 -30.86 32.12
CA VAL A 293 1.65 -31.40 33.41
C VAL A 293 0.15 -31.74 33.23
N GLY A 294 -0.20 -33.03 33.04
CA GLY A 294 -1.49 -33.56 33.51
C GLY A 294 -2.68 -33.74 32.54
N LEU A 295 -2.57 -33.49 31.23
CA LEU A 295 -3.66 -33.78 30.27
C LEU A 295 -3.14 -34.68 29.15
N ASN A 296 -3.65 -35.92 29.09
CA ASN A 296 -3.51 -36.83 27.97
C ASN A 296 -4.14 -36.23 26.69
N ARG A 297 -3.45 -35.29 26.06
CA ARG A 297 -3.71 -34.86 24.69
C ARG A 297 -2.47 -35.19 23.90
N THR A 298 -2.56 -36.26 23.14
CA THR A 298 -1.70 -36.57 21.99
C THR A 298 -1.42 -35.28 21.22
N GLY A 299 -0.14 -34.97 21.00
CA GLY A 299 0.30 -33.81 20.23
C GLY A 299 -0.21 -33.89 18.79
N LEU A 300 -1.33 -33.21 18.54
CA LEU A 300 -1.91 -33.10 17.18
C LEU A 300 -1.54 -31.78 16.51
N SER A 301 -1.08 -30.78 17.27
CA SER A 301 -0.54 -29.53 16.71
C SER A 301 0.59 -28.99 17.58
N ASP A 302 1.63 -28.48 16.92
CA ASP A 302 2.75 -27.77 17.51
C ASP A 302 2.40 -26.35 17.99
N ILE A 303 1.16 -25.91 17.78
CA ILE A 303 0.60 -24.67 18.32
C ILE A 303 -0.57 -25.06 19.24
N PRO A 304 -0.37 -25.17 20.58
CA PRO A 304 -1.35 -25.75 21.50
C PRO A 304 -2.75 -25.11 21.42
N GLY A 305 -2.80 -23.79 21.26
CA GLY A 305 -4.04 -23.03 21.10
C GLY A 305 -4.84 -23.35 19.83
N LEU A 306 -4.24 -24.01 18.84
CA LEU A 306 -4.88 -24.42 17.59
C LEU A 306 -5.23 -25.92 17.53
N SER A 307 -5.03 -26.67 18.62
CA SER A 307 -5.30 -28.12 18.66
C SER A 307 -6.70 -28.52 18.17
N ALA A 308 -7.72 -27.68 18.37
CA ALA A 308 -9.08 -27.92 17.88
C ALA A 308 -9.27 -27.76 16.36
N ARG A 309 -8.22 -27.33 15.62
CA ARG A 309 -8.26 -27.08 14.17
C ARG A 309 -7.57 -28.17 13.34
N VAL A 310 -7.06 -29.23 13.97
CA VAL A 310 -6.32 -30.29 13.26
C VAL A 310 -7.19 -30.96 12.19
N ASP A 311 -8.44 -31.31 12.53
CA ASP A 311 -9.37 -31.94 11.58
C ASP A 311 -10.05 -30.93 10.65
N ARG A 312 -9.95 -29.63 10.94
CA ARG A 312 -10.48 -28.54 10.11
C ARG A 312 -9.48 -27.37 10.07
N PRO A 313 -8.38 -27.51 9.30
CA PRO A 313 -7.34 -26.50 9.23
C PRO A 313 -7.88 -25.12 8.84
N LEU A 314 -7.20 -24.07 9.27
CA LEU A 314 -7.47 -22.72 8.77
C LEU A 314 -7.10 -22.65 7.27
N GLU A 315 -7.85 -21.89 6.49
CA GLU A 315 -7.49 -21.59 5.10
C GLU A 315 -6.24 -20.70 5.05
N PHE A 316 -6.12 -19.77 6.01
CA PHE A 316 -4.96 -18.89 6.17
C PHE A 316 -4.57 -18.72 7.63
N LEU A 317 -3.26 -18.78 7.90
CA LEU A 317 -2.68 -18.45 9.19
C LEU A 317 -1.46 -17.53 9.04
N GLY A 318 -1.55 -16.34 9.64
CA GLY A 318 -0.43 -15.41 9.72
C GLY A 318 0.44 -15.68 10.95
N LEU A 319 1.69 -16.05 10.72
CA LEU A 319 2.72 -16.34 11.72
C LEU A 319 4.02 -15.55 11.50
N TYR A 320 4.03 -14.57 10.60
CA TYR A 320 5.25 -13.85 10.25
C TYR A 320 5.80 -13.08 11.45
N GLY A 321 7.07 -13.33 11.80
CA GLY A 321 7.72 -12.67 12.94
C GLY A 321 7.08 -13.00 14.31
N THR A 322 6.29 -14.07 14.40
CA THR A 322 5.80 -14.58 15.70
C THR A 322 6.97 -15.04 16.57
N LEU A 323 6.83 -14.91 17.90
CA LEU A 323 7.87 -15.36 18.81
C LEU A 323 8.04 -16.89 18.78
N HIS A 324 9.20 -17.36 19.24
CA HIS A 324 9.52 -18.78 19.38
C HIS A 324 9.45 -19.58 18.06
N GLY A 325 9.70 -18.91 16.93
CA GLY A 325 9.82 -19.55 15.61
C GLY A 325 8.57 -20.33 15.20
N ALA A 326 7.37 -19.85 15.54
CA ALA A 326 6.15 -20.65 15.40
C ALA A 326 5.85 -21.09 13.97
N CYS A 327 6.21 -20.26 12.97
CA CYS A 327 6.05 -20.56 11.55
C CYS A 327 6.96 -21.70 11.03
N ARG A 328 7.98 -22.12 11.81
CA ARG A 328 8.94 -23.18 11.47
C ARG A 328 8.56 -24.54 12.06
N ARG A 329 7.45 -24.61 12.79
CA ARG A 329 6.95 -25.86 13.40
C ARG A 329 6.34 -26.77 12.33
N HIS A 330 6.22 -28.05 12.62
CA HIS A 330 5.83 -29.06 11.63
C HIS A 330 4.31 -29.17 11.57
N ASP A 331 3.66 -29.39 12.71
CA ASP A 331 2.22 -29.70 12.77
C ASP A 331 1.38 -28.43 13.01
N ILE A 332 1.30 -27.59 11.97
CA ILE A 332 0.52 -26.35 11.97
C ILE A 332 -0.80 -26.57 11.21
N PRO A 333 -1.97 -26.43 11.86
CA PRO A 333 -3.29 -26.71 11.25
C PRO A 333 -3.76 -25.55 10.36
N ALA A 334 -3.04 -25.28 9.28
CA ALA A 334 -3.38 -24.28 8.28
C ALA A 334 -2.92 -24.71 6.88
N LYS A 335 -3.71 -24.37 5.85
CA LYS A 335 -3.37 -24.67 4.44
C LYS A 335 -2.36 -23.68 3.86
N LEU A 336 -2.53 -22.40 4.17
CA LEU A 336 -1.65 -21.32 3.73
C LEU A 336 -1.08 -20.59 4.96
N ILE A 337 0.25 -20.49 5.01
CA ILE A 337 0.96 -19.87 6.13
C ILE A 337 1.73 -18.66 5.61
N ALA A 338 1.43 -17.48 6.15
CA ALA A 338 2.30 -16.31 6.01
C ALA A 338 3.36 -16.36 7.12
N GLY A 339 4.64 -16.43 6.75
CA GLY A 339 5.73 -16.65 7.69
C GLY A 339 7.11 -16.39 7.09
N ASP A 340 8.16 -16.59 7.86
CA ASP A 340 9.56 -16.33 7.50
C ASP A 340 10.40 -17.62 7.43
N ALA A 341 9.77 -18.81 7.42
CA ALA A 341 10.50 -20.08 7.44
C ALA A 341 11.13 -20.44 6.09
N ASN A 342 10.46 -20.11 4.98
CA ASN A 342 10.86 -20.49 3.63
C ASN A 342 10.23 -19.55 2.57
N GLU A 343 10.64 -19.70 1.32
CA GLU A 343 10.18 -18.90 0.19
C GLU A 343 8.65 -18.83 0.05
N VAL A 344 7.95 -19.97 0.17
CA VAL A 344 6.48 -20.03 0.03
C VAL A 344 5.82 -19.19 1.10
N GLN A 345 6.27 -19.30 2.35
CA GLN A 345 5.76 -18.51 3.46
C GLN A 345 6.06 -17.02 3.30
N ILE A 346 7.28 -16.66 2.86
CA ILE A 346 7.71 -15.27 2.67
C ILE A 346 6.89 -14.60 1.56
N LEU A 347 6.70 -15.28 0.42
CA LEU A 347 5.87 -14.76 -0.69
C LEU A 347 4.39 -14.70 -0.32
N THR A 348 3.94 -15.54 0.61
CA THR A 348 2.59 -15.50 1.16
C THR A 348 2.42 -14.31 2.11
N ALA A 349 3.39 -14.07 2.99
CA ALA A 349 3.44 -12.90 3.86
C ALA A 349 3.49 -11.61 3.03
N ALA A 350 4.27 -11.58 1.95
CA ALA A 350 4.40 -10.39 1.11
C ALA A 350 3.08 -10.02 0.42
N ALA A 351 2.34 -11.03 -0.04
CA ALA A 351 1.01 -10.83 -0.63
C ALA A 351 -0.02 -10.40 0.43
N ALA A 352 0.00 -11.02 1.62
CA ALA A 352 -0.92 -10.70 2.71
C ALA A 352 -0.68 -9.30 3.30
N TYR A 353 0.58 -8.85 3.36
CA TYR A 353 1.01 -7.62 4.03
C TYR A 353 1.33 -6.47 3.08
N ILE A 354 0.90 -6.57 1.82
CA ILE A 354 1.20 -5.56 0.78
C ILE A 354 0.74 -4.14 1.15
N GLU A 355 -0.23 -3.99 2.06
CA GLU A 355 -0.73 -2.69 2.54
C GLU A 355 -0.09 -2.23 3.86
N ARG A 356 0.73 -3.07 4.53
CA ARG A 356 1.27 -2.87 5.87
C ARG A 356 2.76 -2.59 5.83
N ALA A 357 3.13 -1.31 5.75
CA ALA A 357 4.52 -0.91 5.51
C ALA A 357 5.53 -1.54 6.49
N ASP A 358 5.24 -1.55 7.80
CA ASP A 358 6.17 -2.06 8.82
C ASP A 358 6.47 -3.56 8.71
N LEU A 359 5.44 -4.36 8.39
CA LEU A 359 5.61 -5.80 8.15
C LEU A 359 6.27 -6.04 6.81
N LEU A 360 5.79 -5.34 5.78
CA LEU A 360 6.27 -5.50 4.41
C LEU A 360 7.76 -5.17 4.27
N GLN A 361 8.27 -4.16 4.97
CA GLN A 361 9.70 -3.86 5.00
C GLN A 361 10.54 -5.07 5.43
N ARG A 362 10.11 -5.78 6.48
CA ARG A 362 10.81 -6.99 6.97
C ARG A 362 10.69 -8.13 5.96
N VAL A 363 9.51 -8.33 5.40
CA VAL A 363 9.27 -9.36 4.38
C VAL A 363 10.14 -9.13 3.13
N LEU A 364 10.25 -7.89 2.66
CA LEU A 364 11.12 -7.52 1.55
C LEU A 364 12.60 -7.74 1.86
N ASN A 365 13.02 -7.55 3.11
CA ASN A 365 14.37 -7.88 3.53
C ASN A 365 14.65 -9.40 3.47
N ASP A 366 13.69 -10.24 3.84
CA ASP A 366 13.82 -11.69 3.68
C ASP A 366 13.87 -12.09 2.20
N LEU A 367 13.03 -11.48 1.35
CA LEU A 367 13.08 -11.68 -0.10
C LEU A 367 14.42 -11.25 -0.70
N TYR A 368 14.97 -10.12 -0.26
CA TYR A 368 16.31 -9.67 -0.64
C TYR A 368 17.36 -10.75 -0.35
N HIS A 369 17.32 -11.38 0.83
CA HIS A 369 18.25 -12.45 1.18
C HIS A 369 18.08 -13.69 0.30
N LEU A 370 16.85 -14.06 -0.05
CA LEU A 370 16.63 -15.19 -0.97
C LEU A 370 17.28 -14.96 -2.34
N PHE A 371 17.18 -13.75 -2.88
CA PHE A 371 17.82 -13.40 -4.16
C PHE A 371 19.33 -13.27 -4.06
N ARG A 372 19.83 -12.64 -3.00
CA ARG A 372 21.28 -12.47 -2.78
C ARG A 372 22.02 -13.81 -2.69
N TYR A 373 21.38 -14.82 -2.12
CA TYR A 373 21.93 -16.17 -2.00
C TYR A 373 21.44 -17.14 -3.09
N GLU A 374 20.76 -16.65 -4.13
CA GLU A 374 20.31 -17.45 -5.29
C GLU A 374 19.41 -18.65 -4.91
N THR A 375 18.62 -18.50 -3.84
CA THR A 375 17.73 -19.56 -3.32
C THR A 375 16.26 -19.38 -3.75
N CYS A 376 15.91 -18.27 -4.41
CA CYS A 376 14.55 -17.99 -4.87
C CYS A 376 14.23 -18.76 -6.16
N GLN A 377 13.22 -19.63 -6.10
CA GLN A 377 12.74 -20.42 -7.23
C GLN A 377 11.65 -19.70 -8.03
N ASN A 378 10.76 -18.96 -7.37
CA ASN A 378 9.62 -18.28 -7.99
C ASN A 378 9.92 -16.79 -8.24
N GLN A 379 10.90 -16.55 -9.12
CA GLN A 379 11.38 -15.21 -9.45
C GLN A 379 10.27 -14.29 -10.00
N CYS A 380 9.34 -14.84 -10.79
CA CYS A 380 8.22 -14.07 -11.32
C CYS A 380 7.31 -13.56 -10.20
N ARG A 381 6.84 -14.43 -9.31
CA ARG A 381 5.97 -13.99 -8.20
C ARG A 381 6.69 -12.99 -7.30
N ALA A 382 7.97 -13.22 -7.01
CA ALA A 382 8.75 -12.32 -6.19
C ALA A 382 8.95 -10.94 -6.85
N LEU A 383 9.25 -10.89 -8.14
CA LEU A 383 9.34 -9.63 -8.90
C LEU A 383 8.01 -8.87 -8.87
N SER A 384 6.87 -9.54 -9.05
CA SER A 384 5.55 -8.90 -8.98
C SER A 384 5.31 -8.26 -7.62
N VAL A 385 5.66 -8.98 -6.55
CA VAL A 385 5.52 -8.51 -5.17
C VAL A 385 6.41 -7.28 -4.92
N VAL A 386 7.67 -7.32 -5.34
CA VAL A 386 8.61 -6.21 -5.15
C VAL A 386 8.13 -4.97 -5.90
N LEU A 387 7.70 -5.11 -7.15
CA LEU A 387 7.18 -3.99 -7.95
C LEU A 387 5.90 -3.42 -7.34
N ASP A 388 4.93 -4.28 -6.97
CA ASP A 388 3.67 -3.84 -6.35
C ASP A 388 3.94 -3.15 -4.99
N ALA A 389 4.91 -3.63 -4.21
CA ALA A 389 5.29 -3.04 -2.93
C ALA A 389 5.90 -1.64 -3.11
N MET A 390 6.86 -1.50 -4.03
CA MET A 390 7.49 -0.21 -4.32
C MET A 390 6.48 0.80 -4.89
N GLU A 391 5.56 0.37 -5.76
CA GLU A 391 4.52 1.25 -6.32
C GLU A 391 3.55 1.76 -5.25
N ARG A 392 3.08 0.88 -4.35
CA ARG A 392 2.09 1.25 -3.32
C ARG A 392 2.68 2.08 -2.18
N HIS A 393 3.98 1.94 -1.91
CA HIS A 393 4.66 2.56 -0.78
C HIS A 393 5.77 3.52 -1.23
N LEU A 394 5.46 4.37 -2.21
CA LEU A 394 6.41 5.32 -2.77
C LEU A 394 7.03 6.25 -1.70
N SER A 395 6.26 6.63 -0.68
CA SER A 395 6.72 7.49 0.43
C SER A 395 7.59 6.77 1.45
N GLU A 396 7.61 5.43 1.46
CA GLU A 396 8.28 4.65 2.51
C GLU A 396 9.72 4.33 2.10
N LYS A 397 10.68 5.13 2.59
CA LYS A 397 12.10 5.03 2.24
C LYS A 397 12.65 3.60 2.34
N HIS A 398 12.38 2.90 3.45
CA HIS A 398 12.93 1.55 3.65
C HIS A 398 12.39 0.52 2.66
N ILE A 399 11.13 0.64 2.24
CA ILE A 399 10.56 -0.24 1.19
C ILE A 399 11.23 0.03 -0.15
N GLN A 400 11.48 1.30 -0.50
CA GLN A 400 12.18 1.64 -1.74
C GLN A 400 13.63 1.13 -1.74
N ILE A 401 14.33 1.26 -0.61
CA ILE A 401 15.71 0.75 -0.46
C ILE A 401 15.76 -0.77 -0.58
N SER A 402 14.94 -1.52 0.17
CA SER A 402 14.91 -2.98 0.11
C SER A 402 14.42 -3.49 -1.25
N GLY A 403 13.41 -2.83 -1.83
CA GLY A 403 12.87 -3.16 -3.14
C GLY A 403 13.90 -2.96 -4.26
N SER A 404 14.56 -1.80 -4.32
CA SER A 404 15.60 -1.52 -5.32
C SER A 404 16.80 -2.45 -5.18
N ALA A 405 17.23 -2.78 -3.96
CA ALA A 405 18.28 -3.75 -3.72
C ALA A 405 17.89 -5.17 -4.21
N THR A 406 16.61 -5.54 -4.05
CA THR A 406 16.10 -6.82 -4.55
C THR A 406 16.02 -6.84 -6.08
N LEU A 407 15.56 -5.74 -6.70
CA LEU A 407 15.54 -5.57 -8.16
C LEU A 407 16.93 -5.70 -8.77
N PHE A 408 17.98 -5.16 -8.12
CA PHE A 408 19.36 -5.34 -8.57
C PHE A 408 19.71 -6.82 -8.75
N TYR A 409 19.46 -7.66 -7.75
CA TYR A 409 19.78 -9.09 -7.83
C TYR A 409 18.87 -9.82 -8.83
N ILE A 410 17.60 -9.45 -8.93
CA ILE A 410 16.69 -10.00 -9.94
C ILE A 410 17.27 -9.74 -11.34
N VAL A 411 17.57 -8.49 -11.67
CA VAL A 411 18.06 -8.13 -13.02
C VAL A 411 19.46 -8.68 -13.28
N LYS A 412 20.33 -8.71 -12.26
CA LYS A 412 21.70 -9.25 -12.39
C LYS A 412 21.71 -10.75 -12.66
N ASN A 413 20.84 -11.52 -12.00
CA ASN A 413 20.86 -12.99 -12.04
C ASN A 413 19.93 -13.56 -13.13
N THR A 414 19.09 -12.72 -13.73
CA THR A 414 18.19 -13.14 -14.81
C THR A 414 18.88 -12.97 -16.17
N ASP A 415 18.82 -13.98 -17.03
CA ASP A 415 19.34 -13.86 -18.39
C ASP A 415 18.70 -12.68 -19.11
N LYS A 416 19.51 -11.78 -19.68
CA LYS A 416 19.05 -10.53 -20.32
C LYS A 416 18.01 -10.75 -21.43
N THR A 417 18.06 -11.91 -22.07
CA THR A 417 17.13 -12.36 -23.13
C THR A 417 15.80 -12.85 -22.59
N SER A 418 15.72 -13.21 -21.30
CA SER A 418 14.51 -13.70 -20.65
C SER A 418 13.63 -12.59 -20.06
N LEU A 419 14.20 -11.40 -19.79
CA LEU A 419 13.44 -10.23 -19.38
C LEU A 419 12.81 -9.53 -20.60
N GLY A 420 11.52 -9.75 -20.80
CA GLY A 420 10.76 -9.06 -21.86
C GLY A 420 10.80 -7.54 -21.71
N GLY A 421 10.79 -6.81 -22.83
CA GLY A 421 10.95 -5.34 -22.84
C GLY A 421 9.92 -4.58 -21.98
N ARG A 422 8.69 -5.10 -21.83
CA ARG A 422 7.72 -4.48 -20.90
C ARG A 422 8.14 -4.61 -19.44
N ILE A 423 8.67 -5.77 -19.03
CA ILE A 423 9.13 -6.00 -17.66
C ILE A 423 10.30 -5.06 -17.36
N LYS A 424 11.25 -4.94 -18.30
CA LYS A 424 12.35 -3.96 -18.19
C LYS A 424 11.82 -2.54 -17.97
N ARG A 425 10.87 -2.10 -18.80
CA ARG A 425 10.25 -0.76 -18.67
C ARG A 425 9.56 -0.59 -17.31
N THR A 426 8.81 -1.57 -16.83
CA THR A 426 8.17 -1.51 -15.50
C THR A 426 9.21 -1.40 -14.40
N ILE A 427 10.27 -2.20 -14.42
CA ILE A 427 11.36 -2.13 -13.43
C ILE A 427 12.00 -0.74 -13.46
N ILE A 428 12.35 -0.22 -14.64
CA ILE A 428 13.00 1.09 -14.80
C ILE A 428 12.08 2.22 -14.30
N THR A 429 10.80 2.24 -14.70
CA THR A 429 9.84 3.25 -14.22
C THR A 429 9.67 3.19 -12.71
N THR A 430 9.48 2.00 -12.13
CA THR A 430 9.33 1.83 -10.67
C THR A 430 10.58 2.29 -9.93
N LEU A 431 11.76 1.96 -10.45
CA LEU A 431 13.04 2.37 -9.86
C LEU A 431 13.22 3.89 -9.91
N LEU A 432 12.95 4.52 -11.05
CA LEU A 432 13.04 5.98 -11.21
C LEU A 432 12.01 6.71 -10.35
N ASN A 433 10.82 6.15 -10.15
CA ASN A 433 9.83 6.70 -9.21
C ASN A 433 10.40 6.70 -7.78
N GLY A 434 10.95 5.57 -7.33
CA GLY A 434 11.59 5.46 -6.00
C GLY A 434 12.77 6.41 -5.83
N MET A 435 13.66 6.49 -6.84
CA MET A 435 14.80 7.42 -6.83
C MET A 435 14.34 8.87 -6.76
N ASN A 436 13.29 9.25 -7.50
CA ASN A 436 12.77 10.61 -7.48
C ASN A 436 12.12 10.99 -6.14
N ALA A 437 11.42 10.05 -5.50
CA ALA A 437 10.79 10.27 -4.20
C ALA A 437 11.80 10.39 -3.06
N HIS A 438 12.96 9.74 -3.17
CA HIS A 438 14.01 9.68 -2.12
C HIS A 438 15.37 10.10 -2.67
N LYS A 439 15.40 11.14 -3.50
CA LYS A 439 16.61 11.57 -4.25
C LYS A 439 17.78 12.00 -3.37
N GLU A 440 17.49 12.41 -2.13
CA GLU A 440 18.48 12.82 -1.12
C GLU A 440 19.03 11.62 -0.32
N ASP A 441 18.62 10.38 -0.62
CA ASP A 441 19.08 9.20 0.09
C ASP A 441 20.18 8.44 -0.67
N ASP A 442 21.41 8.45 -0.11
CA ASP A 442 22.58 7.78 -0.71
C ASP A 442 22.35 6.30 -1.03
N THR A 443 21.66 5.57 -0.16
CA THR A 443 21.46 4.13 -0.34
C THR A 443 20.49 3.86 -1.48
N MET A 444 19.40 4.63 -1.54
CA MET A 444 18.44 4.55 -2.64
C MET A 444 19.09 4.92 -3.97
N MET A 445 19.86 6.00 -4.01
CA MET A 445 20.53 6.45 -5.24
C MET A 445 21.60 5.45 -5.69
N ARG A 446 22.37 4.89 -4.75
CA ARG A 446 23.34 3.82 -5.03
C ARG A 446 22.66 2.60 -5.64
N ASN A 447 21.60 2.09 -5.02
CA ASN A 447 20.88 0.90 -5.49
C ASN A 447 20.24 1.16 -6.86
N GLY A 448 19.64 2.34 -7.04
CA GLY A 448 19.09 2.82 -8.30
C GLY A 448 20.10 2.79 -9.44
N CYS A 449 21.21 3.51 -9.28
CA CYS A 449 22.27 3.59 -10.29
C CYS A 449 22.88 2.21 -10.59
N LEU A 450 23.15 1.38 -9.56
CA LEU A 450 23.68 0.02 -9.76
C LEU A 450 22.74 -0.89 -10.54
N THR A 451 21.44 -0.77 -10.29
CA THR A 451 20.41 -1.54 -11.02
C THR A 451 20.31 -1.06 -12.46
N LEU A 452 20.33 0.26 -12.70
CA LEU A 452 20.32 0.84 -14.05
C LEU A 452 21.52 0.38 -14.89
N CYS A 453 22.71 0.24 -14.28
CA CYS A 453 23.90 -0.30 -14.96
C CYS A 453 23.74 -1.75 -15.48
N GLN A 454 22.73 -2.49 -15.03
CA GLN A 454 22.48 -3.86 -15.53
C GLN A 454 21.72 -3.88 -16.86
N PHE A 455 21.10 -2.77 -17.26
CA PHE A 455 20.34 -2.63 -18.50
C PHE A 455 21.22 -2.21 -19.68
N GLU A 456 20.70 -2.39 -20.91
CA GLU A 456 21.38 -1.96 -22.13
C GLU A 456 21.15 -0.46 -22.36
N ILE A 457 22.10 0.35 -21.89
CA ILE A 457 22.08 1.81 -22.07
C ILE A 457 22.60 2.16 -23.49
N PRO A 458 21.89 3.02 -24.27
CA PRO A 458 20.69 3.77 -23.90
C PRO A 458 19.37 3.05 -24.23
N HIS A 459 19.40 1.99 -25.04
CA HIS A 459 18.24 1.34 -25.65
C HIS A 459 17.09 1.05 -24.66
N ASP A 460 17.39 0.45 -23.51
CA ASP A 460 16.39 0.05 -22.52
C ASP A 460 15.78 1.25 -21.77
N VAL A 461 16.44 2.42 -21.76
CA VAL A 461 16.03 3.60 -20.96
C VAL A 461 15.52 4.79 -21.78
N LEU A 462 15.58 4.74 -23.12
CA LEU A 462 15.18 5.85 -24.00
C LEU A 462 13.77 6.39 -23.72
N PHE A 463 12.84 5.54 -23.32
CA PHE A 463 11.45 5.91 -23.05
C PHE A 463 11.26 6.80 -21.79
N GLU A 464 12.28 6.90 -20.94
CA GLU A 464 12.36 7.75 -19.73
C GLU A 464 13.61 8.65 -19.78
N TYR A 465 14.15 8.90 -20.97
CA TYR A 465 15.46 9.55 -21.16
C TYR A 465 15.57 10.88 -20.42
N GLU A 466 14.62 11.80 -20.60
CA GLU A 466 14.62 13.11 -19.95
C GLU A 466 14.64 13.00 -18.42
N ARG A 467 13.77 12.15 -17.85
CA ARG A 467 13.68 11.94 -16.41
C ARG A 467 14.96 11.33 -15.85
N LEU A 468 15.55 10.37 -16.57
CA LEU A 468 16.82 9.77 -16.18
C LEU A 468 17.98 10.78 -16.22
N VAL A 469 18.06 11.62 -17.26
CA VAL A 469 19.09 12.66 -17.37
C VAL A 469 18.98 13.65 -16.22
N LEU A 470 17.78 14.17 -15.93
CA LEU A 470 17.55 15.06 -14.79
C LEU A 470 17.98 14.42 -13.46
N MET A 471 17.67 13.14 -13.28
CA MET A 471 18.07 12.37 -12.09
C MET A 471 19.59 12.25 -11.98
N LEU A 472 20.27 11.89 -13.07
CA LEU A 472 21.72 11.72 -13.08
C LEU A 472 22.43 13.06 -12.88
N LEU A 473 21.92 14.15 -13.43
CA LEU A 473 22.48 15.49 -13.18
C LEU A 473 22.38 15.88 -11.71
N HIS A 474 21.26 15.56 -11.05
CA HIS A 474 21.12 15.72 -9.61
C HIS A 474 22.15 14.85 -8.86
N VAL A 475 22.27 13.56 -9.20
CA VAL A 475 23.27 12.65 -8.60
C VAL A 475 24.70 13.20 -8.72
N VAL A 476 25.05 13.71 -9.89
CA VAL A 476 26.39 14.21 -10.19
C VAL A 476 26.69 15.50 -9.40
N SER A 477 25.67 16.29 -9.05
CA SER A 477 25.84 17.62 -8.45
C SER A 477 25.70 17.64 -6.94
N GLU A 478 24.70 16.93 -6.41
CA GLU A 478 24.28 17.06 -5.00
C GLU A 478 24.80 15.92 -4.11
N MET A 479 25.14 14.77 -4.68
CA MET A 479 25.68 13.66 -3.90
C MET A 479 27.10 13.96 -3.42
N GLU A 480 27.55 13.23 -2.40
CA GLU A 480 28.90 13.36 -1.83
C GLU A 480 29.97 13.43 -2.93
N GLN A 481 30.78 14.50 -2.88
CA GLN A 481 31.85 14.74 -3.84
C GLN A 481 32.89 13.63 -3.75
N GLU A 482 33.29 13.11 -4.92
CA GLU A 482 34.13 11.91 -5.07
C GLU A 482 33.53 10.63 -4.44
N GLY A 483 32.25 10.69 -4.06
CA GLY A 483 31.49 9.57 -3.53
C GLY A 483 31.29 8.48 -4.58
N PHE A 484 31.10 7.24 -4.10
CA PHE A 484 30.83 6.09 -4.96
C PHE A 484 29.60 6.30 -5.87
N VAL A 485 28.55 6.95 -5.35
CA VAL A 485 27.31 7.19 -6.10
C VAL A 485 27.53 8.22 -7.22
N GLN A 486 28.27 9.29 -6.94
CA GLN A 486 28.61 10.32 -7.92
C GLN A 486 29.37 9.72 -9.10
N ARG A 487 30.37 8.85 -8.84
CA ARG A 487 31.13 8.15 -9.90
C ARG A 487 30.26 7.31 -10.82
N ILE A 488 29.29 6.56 -10.27
CA ILE A 488 28.35 5.78 -11.10
C ILE A 488 27.44 6.72 -11.90
N GLY A 489 26.98 7.82 -11.29
CA GLY A 489 26.19 8.84 -11.96
C GLY A 489 26.91 9.43 -13.19
N ILE A 490 28.18 9.78 -13.05
CA ILE A 490 29.04 10.27 -14.14
C ILE A 490 29.17 9.21 -15.24
N TYR A 491 29.42 7.95 -14.87
CA TYR A 491 29.53 6.84 -15.83
C TYR A 491 28.25 6.66 -16.65
N LEU A 492 27.09 6.64 -15.99
CA LEU A 492 25.79 6.50 -16.65
C LEU A 492 25.47 7.69 -17.55
N LEU A 493 25.72 8.92 -17.06
CA LEU A 493 25.48 10.14 -17.83
C LEU A 493 26.37 10.21 -19.07
N ASN A 494 27.65 9.82 -18.95
CA ASN A 494 28.56 9.72 -20.09
C ASN A 494 28.11 8.65 -21.08
N SER A 495 27.69 7.48 -20.59
CA SER A 495 27.19 6.39 -21.44
C SER A 495 25.96 6.81 -22.24
N LEU A 496 25.05 7.60 -21.65
CA LEU A 496 23.91 8.20 -22.35
C LEU A 496 24.38 9.21 -23.39
N ALA A 497 25.24 10.16 -23.00
CA ALA A 497 25.70 11.24 -23.85
C ALA A 497 26.46 10.76 -25.11
N CYS A 498 27.24 9.69 -24.97
CA CYS A 498 28.03 9.12 -26.08
C CYS A 498 27.19 8.37 -27.12
N GLN A 499 26.00 7.88 -26.76
CA GLN A 499 25.24 6.94 -27.59
C GLN A 499 23.92 7.50 -28.15
N VAL A 500 23.62 8.77 -27.88
CA VAL A 500 22.40 9.45 -28.39
C VAL A 500 22.72 10.53 -29.42
N GLU A 501 21.76 10.81 -30.30
CA GLU A 501 21.86 11.78 -31.39
C GLU A 501 20.63 12.70 -31.47
N GLY A 502 20.72 13.75 -32.30
CA GLY A 502 19.59 14.64 -32.61
C GLY A 502 18.98 15.33 -31.37
N SER A 503 17.67 15.21 -31.21
CA SER A 503 16.89 15.89 -30.16
C SER A 503 17.28 15.48 -28.74
N GLN A 504 17.72 14.23 -28.53
CA GLN A 504 18.17 13.75 -27.21
C GLN A 504 19.49 14.38 -26.79
N LYS A 505 20.40 14.61 -27.77
CA LYS A 505 21.68 15.28 -27.53
C LYS A 505 21.49 16.78 -27.31
N GLN A 506 20.56 17.40 -28.04
CA GLN A 506 20.16 18.78 -27.80
C GLN A 506 19.57 18.97 -26.40
N LEU A 507 18.62 18.10 -26.00
CA LEU A 507 18.03 18.12 -24.65
C LEU A 507 19.10 18.02 -23.56
N LEU A 508 20.10 17.15 -23.73
CA LEU A 508 21.21 17.02 -22.78
C LEU A 508 22.00 18.34 -22.64
N GLY A 509 22.21 19.04 -23.75
CA GLY A 509 22.82 20.36 -23.78
C GLY A 509 21.95 21.43 -23.09
N ASP A 510 20.66 21.45 -23.41
CA ASP A 510 19.68 22.40 -22.85
C ASP A 510 19.51 22.25 -21.34
N LEU A 511 19.61 21.01 -20.83
CA LEU A 511 19.60 20.70 -19.40
C LEU A 511 20.93 21.03 -18.68
N GLY A 512 21.93 21.56 -19.40
CA GLY A 512 23.19 22.04 -18.82
C GLY A 512 24.16 20.94 -18.40
N ALA A 513 24.06 19.74 -19.00
CA ALA A 513 24.88 18.59 -18.58
C ALA A 513 26.39 18.84 -18.75
N ILE A 514 26.79 19.53 -19.82
CA ILE A 514 28.20 19.85 -20.10
C ILE A 514 28.74 20.81 -19.05
N GLN A 515 28.01 21.88 -18.72
CA GLN A 515 28.43 22.82 -17.68
C GLN A 515 28.62 22.13 -16.33
N ARG A 516 27.70 21.25 -15.94
CA ARG A 516 27.78 20.50 -14.66
C ARG A 516 28.95 19.51 -14.63
N MET A 517 29.22 18.82 -15.73
CA MET A 517 30.38 17.94 -15.85
C MET A 517 31.69 18.74 -15.77
N LEU A 518 31.78 19.90 -16.45
CA LEU A 518 32.96 20.76 -16.44
C LEU A 518 33.25 21.35 -15.05
N SER A 519 32.22 21.73 -14.28
CA SER A 519 32.43 22.24 -12.92
C SER A 519 33.07 21.22 -11.98
N LEU A 520 32.82 19.92 -12.18
CA LEU A 520 33.45 18.87 -11.38
C LEU A 520 34.94 18.72 -11.69
N PHE A 521 35.33 18.81 -12.96
CA PHE A 521 36.74 18.74 -13.35
C PHE A 521 37.54 19.96 -12.85
N GLN A 522 36.90 21.13 -12.75
CA GLN A 522 37.54 22.33 -12.18
C GLN A 522 37.77 22.22 -10.67
N VAL A 523 36.87 21.54 -9.95
CA VAL A 523 37.01 21.30 -8.51
C VAL A 523 38.11 20.28 -8.21
N CYS A 524 38.30 19.24 -9.04
CA CYS A 524 39.39 18.27 -8.87
C CYS A 524 40.79 18.79 -9.25
N LEU A 525 40.89 19.98 -9.87
CA LEU A 525 42.15 20.62 -10.27
C LEU A 525 42.63 21.68 -9.26
N GLN A 526 41.86 21.94 -8.20
CA GLN A 526 42.23 22.75 -7.04
C GLN A 526 42.52 21.84 -5.85
#